data_AF-A0A2M9L6F4-F1
#
_entry.id   AF-A0A2M9L6F4-F1
#
_cell.length_a   1.000
_cell.length_b   1.000
_cell.length_c   1.000
_cell.angle_alpha   90.00
_cell.angle_beta   90.00
_cell.angle_gamma   90.00
#
_symmetry.space_group_name_H-M   'P 1'
#
loop_
_entity.id
_entity.type
_entity.pdbx_description
1 polymer ?
#
loop_
_entity_poly.entity_id
_entity_poly.type
_entity_poly.pdbx_seq_one_letter_code
_entity_poly.pdbx_strand_id
1 'polypeptide(L)'
;MLTAARLGAAALAGALLAGAAAAPALADPSPDASVSGSPSGSASGSASAPPATPGVPAGLYGKGDPQYDGVWRQSLALIALHQERVEPADAAVQWLLDQQCEDGGWPSYRVEGVACTPAAEDSNATSMAVQALTVLGNHQQQVTRGTDWLRAKQTVDGTWAYNPGAPGDANSTALAVNALLAAGLDPAATSVPGGQSAYAGLASFQLGCWSPTEQRGAFVYQPVSGAPAAPNTLAAAQALLASAGGHLPVTTSDRKDTAPKALTCPDTPGDGPVAHADSAEADAAWLAGRLAAGGHRLMLDTPGAAATADYNSTAWAVLGLVATGHPAEAASAADWLAGNGYAWAAQGKSGTDPSATATLVLTARAAKLDPYNFGGANLVQLLADSGPKPKVGPVGGDPQATRAPGSAITEPDENSGFSAGWLIAVGLLVGIGAGILLSLNRRRNNAAAAASAASGDAPTGGASTGGASSDEKPEQDR
;
A
#
# COMPACT_ATOMS: atom_id res chain seq x y z
N MET A 1 -8.38 58.91 38.27
CA MET A 1 -9.79 58.49 38.48
C MET A 1 -10.51 58.62 37.14
N LEU A 2 -11.41 57.67 36.84
CA LEU A 2 -12.05 57.38 35.54
C LEU A 2 -11.10 56.57 34.62
N THR A 3 -11.40 55.34 34.16
CA THR A 3 -12.64 54.56 34.14
C THR A 3 -12.29 53.07 33.99
N ALA A 4 -13.11 52.22 34.59
CA ALA A 4 -13.04 50.76 34.50
C ALA A 4 -13.58 50.26 33.14
N ALA A 5 -12.90 49.27 32.55
CA ALA A 5 -13.48 48.32 31.62
C ALA A 5 -12.63 47.04 31.62
N ARG A 6 -13.06 46.03 32.39
CA ARG A 6 -12.60 44.64 32.30
C ARG A 6 -13.84 43.75 32.23
N LEU A 7 -13.74 42.69 31.41
CA LEU A 7 -14.60 41.51 31.24
C LEU A 7 -15.72 41.61 30.18
N GLY A 8 -15.52 40.91 29.06
CA GLY A 8 -16.58 40.49 28.12
C GLY A 8 -16.09 40.13 26.70
N ALA A 9 -16.39 38.90 26.25
CA ALA A 9 -16.28 38.29 24.90
C ALA A 9 -14.85 37.90 24.43
N ALA A 10 -14.41 36.64 24.34
CA ALA A 10 -15.02 35.38 23.86
C ALA A 10 -15.50 35.43 22.39
N ALA A 11 -14.90 34.55 21.57
CA ALA A 11 -15.18 34.20 20.17
C ALA A 11 -14.71 35.19 19.08
N LEU A 12 -13.60 34.83 18.40
CA LEU A 12 -13.40 34.84 16.93
C LEU A 12 -11.90 34.81 16.59
N ALA A 13 -11.33 33.60 16.45
CA ALA A 13 -10.14 33.33 15.64
C ALA A 13 -9.96 31.80 15.55
N GLY A 14 -10.77 31.16 14.72
CA GLY A 14 -10.75 29.71 14.52
C GLY A 14 -11.24 29.36 13.13
N ALA A 15 -10.55 29.85 12.11
CA ALA A 15 -10.67 29.39 10.73
C ALA A 15 -9.54 30.03 9.92
N LEU A 16 -8.42 29.30 9.75
CA LEU A 16 -7.41 29.43 8.69
C LEU A 16 -6.17 28.67 9.16
N LEU A 17 -6.14 27.37 8.88
CA LEU A 17 -4.96 26.48 8.72
C LEU A 17 -5.46 25.03 8.71
N ALA A 18 -6.25 24.71 7.69
CA ALA A 18 -6.49 23.33 7.27
C ALA A 18 -6.13 23.25 5.78
N GLY A 19 -4.83 23.43 5.50
CA GLY A 19 -4.25 22.94 4.26
C GLY A 19 -4.11 21.44 4.42
N ALA A 20 -5.16 20.70 4.06
CA ALA A 20 -5.07 19.25 3.93
C ALA A 20 -4.08 18.97 2.79
N ALA A 21 -2.85 18.62 3.14
CA ALA A 21 -1.99 17.86 2.25
C ALA A 21 -2.70 16.52 2.04
N ALA A 22 -3.41 16.39 0.92
CA ALA A 22 -3.79 15.10 0.41
C ALA A 22 -2.48 14.36 0.13
N ALA A 23 -2.16 13.38 0.96
CA ALA A 23 -1.13 12.40 0.64
C ALA A 23 -1.48 11.79 -0.73
N PRO A 24 -0.54 11.67 -1.67
CA PRO A 24 -0.80 10.85 -2.84
C PRO A 24 -1.06 9.42 -2.33
N ALA A 25 -2.24 8.91 -2.66
CA ALA A 25 -2.56 7.50 -2.48
C ALA A 25 -1.50 6.69 -3.23
N LEU A 26 -0.66 5.97 -2.50
CA LEU A 26 0.08 4.85 -3.07
C LEU A 26 -0.98 3.90 -3.64
N ALA A 27 -0.96 3.71 -4.96
CA ALA A 27 -2.07 3.15 -5.73
C ALA A 27 -2.53 1.80 -5.17
N ASP A 28 -3.67 1.84 -4.49
CA ASP A 28 -4.54 0.70 -4.21
C ASP A 28 -5.74 0.85 -5.17
N PRO A 29 -5.83 0.06 -6.25
CA PRO A 29 -7.00 0.07 -7.09
C PRO A 29 -8.12 -0.72 -6.38
N SER A 30 -8.80 -0.08 -5.42
CA SER A 30 -10.09 -0.59 -4.95
C SER A 30 -11.17 -0.33 -6.03
N PRO A 31 -11.91 -1.35 -6.48
CA PRO A 31 -13.04 -1.16 -7.37
C PRO A 31 -14.27 -0.70 -6.59
N ASP A 32 -15.06 0.18 -7.21
CA ASP A 32 -16.40 0.63 -6.82
C ASP A 32 -16.54 1.60 -5.63
N ALA A 33 -16.55 2.90 -5.95
CA ALA A 33 -17.37 3.89 -5.23
C ALA A 33 -17.84 5.00 -6.18
N SER A 34 -18.87 4.71 -6.98
CA SER A 34 -19.67 5.74 -7.64
C SER A 34 -20.57 6.42 -6.59
N VAL A 35 -20.19 7.61 -6.10
CA VAL A 35 -21.12 8.53 -5.43
C VAL A 35 -20.87 9.95 -5.93
N SER A 36 -21.90 10.49 -6.60
CA SER A 36 -22.02 11.88 -7.02
C SER A 36 -21.97 12.85 -5.83
N GLY A 37 -21.24 13.96 -5.98
CA GLY A 37 -21.27 15.05 -5.00
C GLY A 37 -20.20 16.12 -5.23
N SER A 38 -20.34 16.92 -6.29
CA SER A 38 -19.55 18.13 -6.48
C SER A 38 -19.96 19.22 -5.48
N PRO A 39 -19.02 19.99 -4.90
CA PRO A 39 -19.25 21.36 -4.52
C PRO A 39 -18.74 22.30 -5.62
N SER A 40 -19.66 23.04 -6.21
CA SER A 40 -19.42 24.11 -7.18
C SER A 40 -18.50 25.20 -6.62
N GLY A 41 -17.51 25.60 -7.40
CA GLY A 41 -16.73 26.82 -7.24
C GLY A 41 -16.29 27.32 -8.61
N SER A 42 -16.92 28.39 -9.09
CA SER A 42 -16.77 28.94 -10.44
C SER A 42 -15.39 29.55 -10.68
N ALA A 43 -14.71 29.12 -11.73
CA ALA A 43 -13.72 29.93 -12.45
C ALA A 43 -13.88 29.67 -13.95
N SER A 44 -14.33 30.69 -14.68
CA SER A 44 -14.49 30.67 -16.14
C SER A 44 -13.13 30.62 -16.82
N GLY A 45 -12.86 29.51 -17.51
CA GLY A 45 -11.81 29.37 -18.52
C GLY A 45 -12.20 28.20 -19.43
N SER A 46 -12.26 28.42 -20.73
CA SER A 46 -12.74 27.45 -21.73
C SER A 46 -12.08 26.08 -21.56
N ALA A 47 -12.82 25.12 -21.02
CA ALA A 47 -12.42 23.72 -20.95
C ALA A 47 -12.49 23.13 -22.37
N SER A 48 -11.34 22.92 -22.99
CA SER A 48 -11.23 21.93 -24.06
C SER A 48 -11.51 20.56 -23.43
N ALA A 49 -12.32 19.75 -24.11
CA ALA A 49 -12.62 18.38 -23.67
C ALA A 49 -11.32 17.62 -23.37
N PRO A 50 -11.27 16.77 -22.32
CA PRO A 50 -10.12 15.89 -22.13
C PRO A 50 -9.97 15.00 -23.38
N PRO A 51 -8.75 14.84 -23.92
CA PRO A 51 -8.52 13.92 -25.01
C PRO A 51 -8.90 12.50 -24.55
N ALA A 52 -9.51 11.73 -25.45
CA ALA A 52 -9.76 10.31 -25.24
C ALA A 52 -8.43 9.60 -24.92
N THR A 53 -8.43 8.75 -23.89
CA THR A 53 -7.25 7.99 -23.45
C THR A 53 -6.73 7.14 -24.62
N PRO A 54 -5.51 7.39 -25.14
CA PRO A 54 -4.85 6.43 -26.01
C PRO A 54 -4.73 5.11 -25.25
N GLY A 55 -4.94 3.97 -25.92
CA GLY A 55 -4.84 2.66 -25.28
C GLY A 55 -3.51 2.46 -24.55
N VAL A 56 -3.49 1.55 -23.57
CA VAL A 56 -2.26 1.21 -22.82
C VAL A 56 -1.12 0.89 -23.80
N PRO A 57 0.09 1.45 -23.61
CA PRO A 57 1.22 1.20 -24.50
C PRO A 57 1.48 -0.29 -24.70
N ALA A 58 1.73 -0.69 -25.94
CA ALA A 58 1.84 -2.11 -26.31
C ALA A 58 2.97 -2.87 -25.61
N GLY A 59 4.00 -2.18 -25.09
CA GLY A 59 5.12 -2.76 -24.34
C GLY A 59 4.89 -2.92 -22.83
N LEU A 60 3.79 -2.39 -22.30
CA LEU A 60 3.55 -2.31 -20.86
C LEU A 60 2.75 -3.52 -20.36
N TYR A 61 3.15 -4.08 -19.22
CA TYR A 61 2.33 -5.07 -18.52
C TYR A 61 1.09 -4.40 -17.91
N GLY A 62 -0.06 -5.08 -18.00
CA GLY A 62 -1.36 -4.64 -17.46
C GLY A 62 -2.18 -3.80 -18.44
N LYS A 63 -3.47 -3.65 -18.13
CA LYS A 63 -4.45 -2.89 -18.93
C LYS A 63 -4.97 -1.63 -18.24
N GLY A 64 -4.57 -1.40 -16.99
CA GLY A 64 -4.92 -0.20 -16.23
C GLY A 64 -4.17 1.03 -16.73
N ASP A 65 -4.72 2.21 -16.42
CA ASP A 65 -4.08 3.50 -16.67
C ASP A 65 -2.69 3.54 -16.01
N PRO A 66 -1.60 3.74 -16.77
CA PRO A 66 -0.24 3.72 -16.23
C PRO A 66 0.18 5.01 -15.53
N GLN A 67 -0.66 6.05 -15.51
CA GLN A 67 -0.30 7.41 -15.07
C GLN A 67 0.47 7.47 -13.74
N TYR A 68 0.20 6.56 -12.81
CA TYR A 68 0.78 6.58 -11.47
C TYR A 68 1.67 5.38 -11.14
N ASP A 69 1.69 4.33 -11.98
CA ASP A 69 2.36 3.07 -11.64
C ASP A 69 3.13 2.43 -12.82
N GLY A 70 3.16 3.06 -13.99
CA GLY A 70 3.70 2.44 -15.21
C GLY A 70 5.11 1.90 -15.05
N VAL A 71 6.06 2.71 -14.59
CA VAL A 71 7.44 2.27 -14.36
C VAL A 71 7.54 1.28 -13.21
N TRP A 72 6.76 1.48 -12.14
CA TRP A 72 6.73 0.60 -10.97
C TRP A 72 6.29 -0.83 -11.35
N ARG A 73 5.13 -0.97 -12.00
CA ARG A 73 4.54 -2.25 -12.40
C ARG A 73 5.39 -2.95 -13.45
N GLN A 74 5.94 -2.20 -14.39
CA GLN A 74 6.82 -2.73 -15.42
C GLN A 74 8.09 -3.31 -14.80
N SER A 75 8.71 -2.57 -13.88
CA SER A 75 9.94 -3.00 -13.22
C SER A 75 9.74 -4.26 -12.39
N LEU A 76 8.68 -4.31 -11.58
CA LEU A 76 8.33 -5.52 -10.83
C LEU A 76 8.07 -6.72 -11.74
N ALA A 77 7.30 -6.53 -12.82
CA ALA A 77 7.01 -7.59 -13.78
C ALA A 77 8.28 -8.16 -14.41
N LEU A 78 9.21 -7.30 -14.84
CA LEU A 78 10.48 -7.71 -15.44
C LEU A 78 11.37 -8.45 -14.43
N ILE A 79 11.47 -8.00 -13.18
CA ILE A 79 12.22 -8.70 -12.12
C ILE A 79 11.64 -10.08 -11.88
N ALA A 80 10.31 -10.18 -11.69
CA ALA A 80 9.64 -11.44 -11.40
C ALA A 80 9.77 -12.44 -12.56
N LEU A 81 9.52 -12.02 -13.80
CA LEU A 81 9.64 -12.88 -14.97
C LEU A 81 11.09 -13.36 -15.18
N HIS A 82 12.06 -12.48 -14.97
CA HIS A 82 13.47 -12.87 -15.05
C HIS A 82 13.83 -13.93 -14.00
N GLN A 83 13.35 -13.79 -12.75
CA GLN A 83 13.56 -14.79 -11.70
C GLN A 83 13.01 -16.17 -12.09
N GLU A 84 11.94 -16.19 -12.90
CA GLU A 84 11.31 -17.40 -13.45
C GLU A 84 11.91 -17.88 -14.76
N ARG A 85 13.00 -17.26 -15.23
CA ARG A 85 13.64 -17.54 -16.52
C ARG A 85 12.70 -17.37 -17.73
N VAL A 86 11.69 -16.52 -17.57
CA VAL A 86 10.85 -16.05 -18.68
C VAL A 86 11.58 -14.88 -19.31
N GLU A 87 11.97 -14.99 -20.58
CA GLU A 87 12.62 -13.89 -21.30
C GLU A 87 11.56 -12.91 -21.82
N PRO A 88 11.50 -11.67 -21.29
CA PRO A 88 10.49 -10.70 -21.71
C PRO A 88 10.62 -10.32 -23.18
N ALA A 89 9.57 -9.73 -23.75
CA ALA A 89 9.65 -9.16 -25.09
C ALA A 89 10.61 -7.96 -25.12
N ASP A 90 11.30 -7.74 -26.24
CA ASP A 90 12.16 -6.56 -26.42
C ASP A 90 11.37 -5.27 -26.23
N ALA A 91 10.13 -5.22 -26.71
CA ALA A 91 9.26 -4.06 -26.54
C ALA A 91 8.96 -3.74 -25.07
N ALA A 92 8.97 -4.75 -24.18
CA ALA A 92 8.74 -4.54 -22.76
C ALA A 92 9.95 -3.88 -22.07
N VAL A 93 11.15 -4.36 -22.40
CA VAL A 93 12.40 -3.78 -21.89
C VAL A 93 12.62 -2.41 -22.50
N GLN A 94 12.42 -2.28 -23.82
CA GLN A 94 12.56 -1.01 -24.54
C GLN A 94 11.60 0.05 -23.97
N TRP A 95 10.36 -0.30 -23.65
CA TRP A 95 9.44 0.64 -23.03
C TRP A 95 10.01 1.21 -21.72
N LEU A 96 10.58 0.37 -20.84
CA LEU A 96 11.19 0.84 -19.58
C LEU A 96 12.43 1.73 -19.84
N LEU A 97 13.26 1.36 -20.82
CA LEU A 97 14.43 2.14 -21.23
C LEU A 97 14.01 3.51 -21.77
N ASP A 98 12.95 3.56 -22.56
CA ASP A 98 12.44 4.79 -23.13
C ASP A 98 11.91 5.72 -22.04
N GLN A 99 11.40 5.22 -20.92
CA GLN A 99 10.95 6.08 -19.82
C GLN A 99 12.09 6.89 -19.15
N GLN A 100 13.35 6.45 -19.26
CA GLN A 100 14.48 7.13 -18.61
C GLN A 100 14.69 8.54 -19.16
N CYS A 101 14.75 9.53 -18.28
CA CYS A 101 15.07 10.91 -18.62
C CYS A 101 16.56 11.12 -18.87
N GLU A 102 16.93 12.24 -19.49
CA GLU A 102 18.31 12.54 -19.91
C GLU A 102 19.30 12.61 -18.74
N ASP A 103 18.86 13.12 -17.59
CA ASP A 103 19.62 13.17 -16.34
C ASP A 103 19.60 11.86 -15.54
N GLY A 104 18.84 10.87 -16.00
CA GLY A 104 18.95 9.48 -15.56
C GLY A 104 17.82 8.98 -14.67
N GLY A 105 16.92 9.83 -14.19
CA GLY A 105 15.76 9.41 -13.41
C GLY A 105 14.63 8.89 -14.29
N TRP A 106 13.60 8.35 -13.62
CA TRP A 106 12.38 7.87 -14.23
C TRP A 106 11.17 8.57 -13.59
N PRO A 107 10.19 9.03 -14.39
CA PRO A 107 8.87 9.37 -13.88
C PRO A 107 8.04 8.12 -13.62
N SER A 108 6.94 8.25 -12.89
CA SER A 108 5.97 7.15 -12.71
C SER A 108 5.44 6.67 -14.07
N TYR A 109 5.24 7.61 -14.99
CA TYR A 109 4.88 7.36 -16.38
C TYR A 109 5.12 8.60 -17.25
N ARG A 110 5.55 8.36 -18.49
CA ARG A 110 5.71 9.33 -19.57
C ARG A 110 5.05 8.82 -20.83
N VAL A 111 4.14 9.64 -21.36
CA VAL A 111 3.49 9.40 -22.65
C VAL A 111 4.54 9.37 -23.76
N GLU A 112 4.40 8.42 -24.69
CA GLU A 112 5.30 8.26 -25.83
C GLU A 112 5.41 9.57 -26.64
N GLY A 113 6.62 9.93 -27.04
CA GLY A 113 6.90 11.16 -27.78
C GLY A 113 6.90 12.46 -26.96
N VAL A 114 6.49 12.44 -25.69
CA VAL A 114 6.52 13.63 -24.81
C VAL A 114 7.88 13.72 -24.12
N ALA A 115 8.55 14.87 -24.17
CA ALA A 115 9.83 15.06 -23.49
C ALA A 115 9.72 14.91 -21.97
N CYS A 116 10.81 14.48 -21.33
CA CYS A 116 10.89 14.43 -19.87
C CYS A 116 10.77 15.82 -19.24
N THR A 117 10.14 15.87 -18.07
CA THR A 117 10.13 17.04 -17.20
C THR A 117 10.77 16.64 -15.87
N PRO A 118 11.80 17.37 -15.37
CA PRO A 118 12.46 16.99 -14.12
C PRO A 118 11.55 16.92 -12.90
N ALA A 119 10.42 17.63 -12.93
CA ALA A 119 9.42 17.62 -11.86
C ALA A 119 8.51 16.37 -11.88
N ALA A 120 8.51 15.59 -12.95
CA ALA A 120 7.72 14.36 -13.05
C ALA A 120 8.52 13.11 -12.64
N GLU A 121 9.85 13.21 -12.54
CA GLU A 121 10.70 12.12 -12.08
C GLU A 121 10.50 11.87 -10.59
N ASP A 122 10.39 10.59 -10.22
CA ASP A 122 10.20 10.18 -8.83
C ASP A 122 11.23 9.11 -8.43
N SER A 123 11.55 9.08 -7.15
CA SER A 123 12.61 8.23 -6.61
C SER A 123 12.22 6.75 -6.57
N ASN A 124 10.92 6.43 -6.47
CA ASN A 124 10.44 5.05 -6.36
C ASN A 124 10.48 4.34 -7.71
N ALA A 125 9.97 4.98 -8.76
CA ALA A 125 10.07 4.54 -10.14
C ALA A 125 11.53 4.36 -10.55
N THR A 126 12.38 5.35 -10.25
CA THR A 126 13.83 5.28 -10.51
C THR A 126 14.48 4.09 -9.80
N SER A 127 14.17 3.90 -8.51
CA SER A 127 14.73 2.80 -7.72
C SER A 127 14.32 1.42 -8.25
N MET A 128 13.06 1.26 -8.64
CA MET A 128 12.58 0.00 -9.20
C MET A 128 13.14 -0.27 -10.61
N ALA A 129 13.25 0.76 -11.46
CA ALA A 129 13.86 0.65 -12.78
C ALA A 129 15.33 0.23 -12.69
N VAL A 130 16.09 0.82 -11.75
CA VAL A 130 17.48 0.44 -11.46
C VAL A 130 17.57 -1.04 -11.07
N GLN A 131 16.72 -1.51 -10.15
CA GLN A 131 16.71 -2.93 -9.77
C GLN A 131 16.38 -3.84 -10.95
N ALA A 132 15.34 -3.52 -11.74
CA ALA A 132 14.94 -4.31 -12.90
C ALA A 132 16.04 -4.41 -13.96
N LEU A 133 16.64 -3.28 -14.34
CA LEU A 133 17.69 -3.24 -15.35
C LEU A 133 18.99 -3.90 -14.86
N THR A 134 19.25 -3.89 -13.55
CA THR A 134 20.37 -4.62 -12.97
C THR A 134 20.15 -6.13 -13.07
N VAL A 135 18.94 -6.61 -12.75
CA VAL A 135 18.56 -8.03 -12.82
C VAL A 135 18.58 -8.54 -14.25
N LEU A 136 18.06 -7.77 -15.21
CA LEU A 136 18.07 -8.15 -16.63
C LEU A 136 19.49 -8.19 -17.22
N GLY A 137 20.43 -7.44 -16.66
CA GLY A 137 21.81 -7.34 -17.15
C GLY A 137 21.94 -6.54 -18.46
N ASN A 138 23.17 -6.33 -18.93
CA ASN A 138 23.47 -5.60 -20.18
C ASN A 138 22.93 -4.15 -20.29
N HIS A 139 22.49 -3.55 -19.17
CA HIS A 139 21.94 -2.19 -19.10
C HIS A 139 22.77 -1.27 -18.17
N GLN A 140 24.09 -1.50 -18.09
CA GLN A 140 24.96 -0.85 -17.12
C GLN A 140 24.92 0.68 -17.22
N GLN A 141 24.83 1.23 -18.43
CA GLN A 141 24.78 2.69 -18.63
C GLN A 141 23.52 3.30 -17.99
N GLN A 142 22.37 2.65 -18.18
CA GLN A 142 21.10 3.11 -17.63
C GLN A 142 21.06 2.97 -16.12
N VAL A 143 21.58 1.84 -15.59
CA VAL A 143 21.75 1.61 -14.15
C VAL A 143 22.65 2.69 -13.53
N THR A 144 23.81 2.96 -14.10
CA THR A 144 24.73 4.00 -13.61
C THR A 144 24.04 5.35 -13.58
N ARG A 145 23.39 5.78 -14.67
CA ARG A 145 22.65 7.05 -14.73
C ARG A 145 21.53 7.13 -13.69
N GLY A 146 20.79 6.05 -13.47
CA GLY A 146 19.77 5.97 -12.41
C GLY A 146 20.36 6.14 -11.01
N THR A 147 21.44 5.43 -10.71
CA THR A 147 22.09 5.55 -9.39
C THR A 147 22.77 6.91 -9.18
N ASP A 148 23.30 7.53 -10.25
CA ASP A 148 23.85 8.88 -10.19
C ASP A 148 22.74 9.91 -9.94
N TRP A 149 21.57 9.73 -10.57
CA TRP A 149 20.39 10.53 -10.29
C TRP A 149 19.93 10.36 -8.83
N LEU A 150 19.84 9.13 -8.32
CA LEU A 150 19.50 8.88 -6.91
C LEU A 150 20.49 9.58 -5.97
N ARG A 151 21.80 9.46 -6.21
CA ARG A 151 22.82 10.17 -5.42
C ARG A 151 22.68 11.68 -5.50
N ALA A 152 22.29 12.23 -6.66
CA ALA A 152 22.06 13.66 -6.84
C ALA A 152 20.77 14.18 -6.16
N LYS A 153 19.76 13.32 -5.97
CA LYS A 153 18.50 13.67 -5.31
C LYS A 153 18.44 13.30 -3.83
N GLN A 154 19.49 12.67 -3.29
CA GLN A 154 19.60 12.41 -1.86
C GLN A 154 19.62 13.73 -1.10
N THR A 155 18.82 13.84 -0.05
CA THR A 155 18.80 15.01 0.83
C THR A 155 20.00 14.98 1.80
N VAL A 156 20.30 16.12 2.44
CA VAL A 156 21.43 16.23 3.37
C VAL A 156 21.30 15.31 4.60
N ASP A 157 20.07 14.94 4.99
CA ASP A 157 19.80 13.98 6.06
C ASP A 157 19.89 12.52 5.59
N GLY A 158 20.31 12.28 4.34
CA GLY A 158 20.55 10.95 3.79
C GLY A 158 19.29 10.24 3.28
N THR A 159 18.18 10.96 3.14
CA THR A 159 16.87 10.40 2.78
C THR A 159 16.49 10.69 1.32
N TRP A 160 15.39 10.10 0.88
CA TRP A 160 14.74 10.41 -0.39
C TRP A 160 13.26 10.67 -0.15
N ALA A 161 12.73 11.67 -0.84
CA ALA A 161 11.30 11.88 -0.97
C ALA A 161 10.80 11.17 -2.23
N TYR A 162 9.51 10.81 -2.26
CA TYR A 162 8.86 10.31 -3.48
C TYR A 162 9.15 11.24 -4.68
N ASN A 163 8.78 12.52 -4.56
CA ASN A 163 9.14 13.56 -5.52
C ASN A 163 10.28 14.43 -4.93
N PRO A 164 11.42 14.58 -5.63
CA PRO A 164 12.52 15.41 -5.14
C PRO A 164 12.08 16.84 -4.81
N GLY A 165 12.64 17.40 -3.73
CA GLY A 165 12.31 18.74 -3.24
C GLY A 165 11.31 18.78 -2.08
N ALA A 166 10.72 17.65 -1.71
CA ALA A 166 9.97 17.46 -0.48
C ALA A 166 10.85 16.82 0.63
N PRO A 167 10.40 16.81 1.91
CA PRO A 167 11.02 15.99 2.94
C PRO A 167 11.00 14.51 2.58
N GLY A 168 12.05 13.78 2.97
CA GLY A 168 12.14 12.35 2.71
C GLY A 168 11.14 11.52 3.50
N ASP A 169 10.97 10.27 3.07
CA ASP A 169 10.11 9.27 3.71
C ASP A 169 10.79 7.90 3.76
N ALA A 170 10.32 7.04 4.65
CA ALA A 170 10.92 5.72 4.86
C ALA A 170 10.78 4.80 3.65
N ASN A 171 9.65 4.83 2.95
CA ASN A 171 9.40 3.97 1.80
C ASN A 171 10.37 4.30 0.65
N SER A 172 10.43 5.57 0.26
CA SER A 172 11.29 6.05 -0.81
C SER A 172 12.77 5.90 -0.46
N THR A 173 13.14 6.16 0.79
CA THR A 173 14.52 5.95 1.27
C THR A 173 14.89 4.46 1.25
N ALA A 174 14.00 3.56 1.68
CA ALA A 174 14.24 2.12 1.64
C ALA A 174 14.44 1.63 0.20
N LEU A 175 13.57 2.04 -0.73
CA LEU A 175 13.66 1.67 -2.14
C LEU A 175 14.95 2.19 -2.79
N ALA A 176 15.36 3.42 -2.48
CA ALA A 176 16.64 3.97 -2.94
C ALA A 176 17.82 3.15 -2.40
N VAL A 177 17.80 2.76 -1.13
CA VAL A 177 18.81 1.87 -0.53
C VAL A 177 18.83 0.51 -1.24
N ASN A 178 17.66 -0.10 -1.51
CA ASN A 178 17.59 -1.36 -2.25
C ASN A 178 18.17 -1.23 -3.67
N ALA A 179 17.90 -0.12 -4.36
CA ALA A 179 18.43 0.13 -5.71
C ALA A 179 19.95 0.29 -5.72
N LEU A 180 20.52 1.00 -4.72
CA LEU A 180 21.97 1.12 -4.55
C LEU A 180 22.60 -0.25 -4.30
N LEU A 181 22.01 -1.05 -3.40
CA LEU A 181 22.47 -2.42 -3.10
C LEU A 181 22.42 -3.32 -4.34
N ALA A 182 21.32 -3.30 -5.09
CA ALA A 182 21.19 -4.06 -6.33
C ALA A 182 22.29 -3.70 -7.34
N ALA A 183 22.60 -2.40 -7.47
CA ALA A 183 23.67 -1.90 -8.33
C ALA A 183 25.09 -2.14 -7.78
N GLY A 184 25.25 -2.81 -6.62
CA GLY A 184 26.54 -3.09 -6.00
C GLY A 184 27.20 -1.88 -5.33
N LEU A 185 26.43 -0.84 -5.02
CA LEU A 185 26.89 0.35 -4.31
C LEU A 185 26.64 0.22 -2.81
N ASP A 186 27.57 0.71 -2.00
CA ASP A 186 27.47 0.69 -0.55
C ASP A 186 26.61 1.87 -0.03
N PRO A 187 25.43 1.62 0.58
CA PRO A 187 24.60 2.67 1.14
C PRO A 187 25.27 3.41 2.32
N ALA A 188 26.22 2.78 3.02
CA ALA A 188 26.99 3.42 4.08
C ALA A 188 27.98 4.47 3.55
N ALA A 189 28.48 4.27 2.33
CA ALA A 189 29.37 5.20 1.62
C ALA A 189 28.60 6.22 0.75
N THR A 190 27.28 6.11 0.66
CA THR A 190 26.44 6.97 -0.17
C THR A 190 25.92 8.16 0.63
N SER A 191 26.53 9.32 0.40
CA SER A 191 26.13 10.60 0.99
C SER A 191 26.45 11.75 0.05
N VAL A 192 25.57 12.76 -0.02
CA VAL A 192 25.95 14.07 -0.57
C VAL A 192 27.07 14.71 0.28
N PRO A 193 27.88 15.63 -0.27
CA PRO A 193 28.94 16.29 0.50
C PRO A 193 28.40 16.96 1.78
N GLY A 194 28.91 16.53 2.93
CA GLY A 194 28.48 17.03 4.26
C GLY A 194 27.13 16.48 4.75
N GLY A 195 26.53 15.53 4.02
CA GLY A 195 25.29 14.87 4.40
C GLY A 195 25.48 13.57 5.17
N GLN A 196 24.37 13.00 5.62
CA GLN A 196 24.31 11.68 6.24
C GLN A 196 24.34 10.57 5.17
N SER A 197 24.74 9.37 5.58
CA SER A 197 24.66 8.19 4.71
C SER A 197 23.21 7.75 4.49
N ALA A 198 22.98 6.95 3.45
CA ALA A 198 21.65 6.40 3.16
C ALA A 198 21.11 5.56 4.32
N TYR A 199 21.96 4.78 5.00
CA TYR A 199 21.55 4.03 6.19
C TYR A 199 21.23 4.92 7.39
N ALA A 200 21.97 6.01 7.59
CA ALA A 200 21.67 6.97 8.65
C ALA A 200 20.33 7.69 8.38
N GLY A 201 20.06 8.04 7.12
CA GLY A 201 18.77 8.57 6.71
C GLY A 201 17.63 7.60 6.97
N LEU A 202 17.75 6.33 6.54
CA LEU A 202 16.73 5.32 6.81
C LEU A 202 16.48 5.12 8.31
N ALA A 203 17.55 5.05 9.12
CA ALA A 203 17.46 4.88 10.56
C ALA A 203 16.73 6.02 11.28
N SER A 204 16.66 7.22 10.67
CA SER A 204 15.93 8.36 11.23
C SER A 204 14.41 8.13 11.30
N PHE A 205 13.89 7.19 10.51
CA PHE A 205 12.47 6.82 10.51
C PHE A 205 12.15 5.65 11.45
N GLN A 206 13.15 5.01 12.05
CA GLN A 206 12.94 3.85 12.92
C GLN A 206 12.61 4.27 14.35
N LEU A 207 11.57 3.67 14.91
CA LEU A 207 11.11 3.92 16.27
C LEU A 207 12.04 3.27 17.29
N GLY A 208 12.81 4.12 17.98
CA GLY A 208 13.80 3.72 18.99
C GLY A 208 13.24 3.61 20.41
N CYS A 209 14.13 3.73 21.39
CA CYS A 209 13.81 3.45 22.79
C CYS A 209 12.90 4.47 23.48
N TRP A 210 12.72 5.65 22.91
CA TRP A 210 11.74 6.66 23.34
C TRP A 210 10.29 6.29 22.96
N SER A 211 10.11 5.33 22.05
CA SER A 211 8.77 4.90 21.62
C SER A 211 8.16 3.90 22.60
N PRO A 212 6.80 3.81 22.65
CA PRO A 212 6.10 2.75 23.38
C PRO A 212 6.63 1.37 23.00
N THR A 213 6.73 0.46 23.97
CA THR A 213 7.39 -0.85 23.81
C THR A 213 6.86 -1.64 22.61
N GLU A 214 5.56 -1.59 22.36
CA GLU A 214 4.87 -2.26 21.25
C GLU A 214 5.12 -1.65 19.87
N GLN A 215 5.76 -0.48 19.80
CA GLN A 215 6.08 0.23 18.56
C GLN A 215 7.57 0.22 18.22
N ARG A 216 8.42 -0.18 19.17
CA ARG A 216 9.88 -0.18 19.00
C ARG A 216 10.29 -1.10 17.86
N GLY A 217 11.27 -0.66 17.08
CA GLY A 217 11.78 -1.36 15.90
C GLY A 217 11.01 -1.06 14.62
N ALA A 218 9.73 -0.69 14.70
CA ALA A 218 8.95 -0.35 13.53
C ALA A 218 9.43 0.96 12.87
N PHE A 219 9.05 1.18 11.62
CA PHE A 219 9.29 2.43 10.91
C PHE A 219 8.03 3.30 10.83
N VAL A 220 8.22 4.61 10.89
CA VAL A 220 7.19 5.59 10.49
C VAL A 220 7.25 5.85 8.99
N TYR A 221 6.17 6.38 8.40
CA TYR A 221 6.23 6.88 7.02
C TYR A 221 7.08 8.15 6.92
N GLN A 222 6.63 9.20 7.62
CA GLN A 222 7.30 10.49 7.74
C GLN A 222 7.09 11.04 9.16
N PRO A 223 8.09 11.71 9.76
CA PRO A 223 7.87 12.48 10.98
C PRO A 223 6.91 13.64 10.70
N VAL A 224 5.86 13.79 11.51
CA VAL A 224 4.90 14.89 11.40
C VAL A 224 5.09 15.83 12.57
N SER A 225 5.41 17.09 12.29
CA SER A 225 5.61 18.11 13.33
C SER A 225 4.35 18.28 14.18
N GLY A 226 4.52 18.16 15.50
CA GLY A 226 3.42 18.31 16.47
C GLY A 226 2.52 17.08 16.62
N ALA A 227 2.81 15.96 15.94
CA ALA A 227 2.08 14.71 16.11
C ALA A 227 3.01 13.60 16.64
N PRO A 228 2.50 12.68 17.49
CA PRO A 228 3.27 11.51 17.89
C PRO A 228 3.66 10.67 16.68
N ALA A 229 4.91 10.19 16.68
CA ALA A 229 5.38 9.21 15.73
C ALA A 229 4.58 7.90 15.90
N ALA A 230 4.08 7.33 14.81
CA ALA A 230 3.30 6.11 14.82
C ALA A 230 3.80 5.14 13.73
N PRO A 231 3.86 3.82 14.01
CA PRO A 231 4.26 2.84 13.03
C PRO A 231 3.41 2.90 11.76
N ASN A 232 4.07 2.82 10.60
CA ASN A 232 3.43 2.61 9.32
C ASN A 232 3.83 1.23 8.78
N THR A 233 2.83 0.38 8.55
CA THR A 233 3.05 -1.03 8.23
C THR A 233 3.77 -1.25 6.90
N LEU A 234 3.44 -0.46 5.87
CA LEU A 234 4.10 -0.57 4.56
C LEU A 234 5.53 0.00 4.62
N ALA A 235 5.72 1.12 5.33
CA ALA A 235 7.04 1.70 5.58
C ALA A 235 7.97 0.69 6.28
N ALA A 236 7.49 0.05 7.35
CA ALA A 236 8.22 -1.02 8.03
C ALA A 236 8.52 -2.19 7.08
N ALA A 237 7.52 -2.71 6.37
CA ALA A 237 7.70 -3.84 5.47
C ALA A 237 8.74 -3.58 4.36
N GLN A 238 8.77 -2.39 3.77
CA GLN A 238 9.76 -2.02 2.77
C GLN A 238 11.13 -1.69 3.38
N ALA A 239 11.17 -1.00 4.52
CA ALA A 239 12.40 -0.69 5.25
C ALA A 239 13.10 -1.94 5.77
N LEU A 240 12.38 -3.02 6.09
CA LEU A 240 12.97 -4.28 6.52
C LEU A 240 13.91 -4.86 5.45
N LEU A 241 13.50 -4.87 4.18
CA LEU A 241 14.37 -5.38 3.11
C LEU A 241 15.66 -4.55 2.99
N ALA A 242 15.54 -3.22 3.06
CA ALA A 242 16.68 -2.31 2.96
C ALA A 242 17.63 -2.40 4.17
N SER A 243 17.08 -2.42 5.38
CA SER A 243 17.84 -2.53 6.62
C SER A 243 18.54 -3.88 6.76
N ALA A 244 17.98 -4.94 6.16
CA ALA A 244 18.62 -6.25 6.04
C ALA A 244 19.77 -6.29 5.01
N GLY A 245 20.03 -5.19 4.30
CA GLY A 245 21.01 -5.15 3.21
C GLY A 245 20.55 -5.89 1.95
N GLY A 246 19.23 -6.11 1.80
CA GLY A 246 18.65 -6.82 0.67
C GLY A 246 18.16 -5.90 -0.45
N HIS A 247 17.77 -6.52 -1.56
CA HIS A 247 17.10 -5.90 -2.71
C HIS A 247 16.28 -6.97 -3.44
N LEU A 248 15.49 -6.58 -4.44
CA LEU A 248 14.75 -7.53 -5.26
C LEU A 248 15.61 -8.08 -6.42
N PRO A 249 15.40 -9.34 -6.83
CA PRO A 249 14.63 -10.35 -6.11
C PRO A 249 15.39 -10.83 -4.87
N VAL A 250 14.67 -11.22 -3.82
CA VAL A 250 15.29 -11.83 -2.63
C VAL A 250 15.74 -13.25 -2.99
N THR A 251 17.05 -13.46 -3.03
CA THR A 251 17.68 -14.75 -3.41
C THR A 251 18.47 -15.39 -2.28
N THR A 252 18.53 -14.75 -1.09
CA THR A 252 19.25 -15.31 0.05
C THR A 252 18.67 -16.67 0.45
N SER A 253 19.57 -17.56 0.86
CA SER A 253 19.22 -18.85 1.44
C SER A 253 19.58 -18.92 2.93
N ASP A 254 20.09 -17.83 3.49
CA ASP A 254 20.50 -17.73 4.88
C ASP A 254 19.30 -17.93 5.79
N ARG A 255 19.53 -18.67 6.87
CA ARG A 255 18.52 -19.00 7.86
C ARG A 255 19.12 -18.91 9.25
N LYS A 256 18.43 -18.17 10.10
CA LYS A 256 18.61 -18.15 11.55
C LYS A 256 17.57 -19.07 12.15
N ASP A 257 17.98 -19.85 13.15
CA ASP A 257 17.07 -20.75 13.87
C ASP A 257 16.42 -20.07 15.08
N THR A 258 16.87 -18.86 15.41
CA THR A 258 16.31 -18.03 16.48
C THR A 258 15.33 -17.02 15.90
N ALA A 259 14.24 -16.77 16.60
CA ALA A 259 13.30 -15.71 16.27
C ALA A 259 14.00 -14.34 16.19
N PRO A 260 13.44 -13.38 15.42
CA PRO A 260 13.98 -12.04 15.32
C PRO A 260 14.12 -11.36 16.67
N LYS A 261 15.23 -10.65 16.87
CA LYS A 261 15.55 -9.99 18.14
C LYS A 261 14.84 -8.63 18.25
N ALA A 262 13.86 -8.54 19.14
CA ALA A 262 13.22 -7.27 19.48
C ALA A 262 14.22 -6.24 20.04
N LEU A 263 13.97 -4.95 19.76
CA LEU A 263 14.81 -3.85 20.25
C LEU A 263 14.83 -3.84 21.78
N THR A 264 16.01 -4.07 22.34
CA THR A 264 16.23 -3.99 23.79
C THR A 264 16.70 -2.59 24.14
N CYS A 265 16.04 -1.97 25.13
CA CYS A 265 16.32 -0.61 25.54
C CYS A 265 16.83 -0.56 26.98
N PRO A 266 17.85 0.26 27.28
CA PRO A 266 18.29 0.49 28.65
C PRO A 266 17.23 1.24 29.47
N ASP A 267 17.32 1.15 30.80
CA ASP A 267 16.40 1.83 31.74
C ASP A 267 16.36 3.35 31.54
N THR A 268 17.47 3.93 31.06
CA THR A 268 17.55 5.31 30.61
C THR A 268 17.85 5.34 29.11
N PRO A 269 16.80 5.38 28.25
CA PRO A 269 16.95 5.50 26.81
C PRO A 269 17.77 6.74 26.43
N GLY A 270 18.68 6.58 25.47
CA GLY A 270 19.20 7.72 24.72
C GLY A 270 18.25 8.11 23.58
N ASP A 271 18.36 9.34 23.10
CA ASP A 271 17.54 9.88 21.99
C ASP A 271 18.11 9.53 20.59
N GLY A 272 19.07 8.61 20.51
CA GLY A 272 19.79 8.27 19.27
C GLY A 272 19.11 7.18 18.44
N PRO A 273 19.26 7.18 17.10
CA PRO A 273 18.62 6.20 16.24
C PRO A 273 19.01 4.76 16.60
N VAL A 274 18.16 3.81 16.22
CA VAL A 274 18.48 2.38 16.32
C VAL A 274 19.76 2.11 15.53
N ALA A 275 20.71 1.41 16.15
CA ALA A 275 21.96 1.08 15.48
C ALA A 275 21.68 0.21 14.25
N HIS A 276 22.38 0.48 13.14
CA HIS A 276 22.16 -0.24 11.88
C HIS A 276 22.24 -1.78 12.05
N ALA A 277 23.18 -2.26 12.87
CA ALA A 277 23.34 -3.68 13.16
C ALA A 277 22.15 -4.34 13.88
N ASP A 278 21.33 -3.55 14.60
CA ASP A 278 20.12 -4.02 15.29
C ASP A 278 18.84 -3.68 14.50
N SER A 279 18.93 -2.83 13.47
CA SER A 279 17.79 -2.23 12.77
C SER A 279 16.85 -3.27 12.15
N ALA A 280 17.39 -4.19 11.34
CA ALA A 280 16.60 -5.21 10.66
C ALA A 280 15.97 -6.21 11.65
N GLU A 281 16.71 -6.62 12.68
CA GLU A 281 16.19 -7.56 13.70
C GLU A 281 15.05 -6.94 14.51
N ALA A 282 15.18 -5.67 14.89
CA ALA A 282 14.16 -4.95 15.63
C ALA A 282 12.85 -4.81 14.84
N ASP A 283 12.95 -4.47 13.54
CA ASP A 283 11.79 -4.34 12.67
C ASP A 283 11.18 -5.71 12.31
N ALA A 284 12.02 -6.72 12.03
CA ALA A 284 11.57 -8.10 11.83
C ALA A 284 10.79 -8.62 13.03
N ALA A 285 11.23 -8.35 14.27
CA ALA A 285 10.52 -8.74 15.48
C ALA A 285 9.15 -8.06 15.59
N TRP A 286 9.08 -6.78 15.24
CA TRP A 286 7.83 -6.03 15.24
C TRP A 286 6.85 -6.55 14.17
N LEU A 287 7.30 -6.72 12.93
CA LEU A 287 6.51 -7.24 11.81
C LEU A 287 6.03 -8.68 12.07
N ALA A 288 6.89 -9.55 12.60
CA ALA A 288 6.51 -10.92 12.97
C ALA A 288 5.39 -10.93 14.03
N GLY A 289 5.49 -10.07 15.05
CA GLY A 289 4.43 -9.89 16.05
C GLY A 289 3.12 -9.39 15.44
N ARG A 290 3.19 -8.41 14.53
CA ARG A 290 2.01 -7.86 13.82
C ARG A 290 1.35 -8.90 12.91
N LEU A 291 2.13 -9.68 12.18
CA LEU A 291 1.63 -10.79 11.36
C LEU A 291 0.92 -11.82 12.23
N ALA A 292 1.52 -12.26 13.34
CA ALA A 292 0.89 -13.21 14.26
C ALA A 292 -0.45 -12.68 14.81
N ALA A 293 -0.48 -11.42 15.27
CA ALA A 293 -1.68 -10.79 15.79
C ALA A 293 -2.79 -10.60 14.72
N GLY A 294 -2.40 -10.36 13.47
CA GLY A 294 -3.32 -10.21 12.35
C GLY A 294 -3.85 -11.53 11.77
N GLY A 295 -3.47 -12.69 12.31
CA GLY A 295 -3.78 -13.99 11.71
C GLY A 295 -3.01 -14.20 10.41
N HIS A 296 -1.70 -13.98 10.47
CA HIS A 296 -0.70 -14.13 9.41
C HIS A 296 -0.82 -13.16 8.24
N ARG A 297 -1.41 -11.99 8.48
CA ARG A 297 -1.46 -10.91 7.50
C ARG A 297 -1.34 -9.57 8.20
N LEU A 298 -0.85 -8.60 7.47
CA LEU A 298 -0.89 -7.20 7.88
C LEU A 298 -2.26 -6.61 7.51
N MET A 299 -2.66 -5.59 8.26
CA MET A 299 -3.96 -4.95 8.11
C MET A 299 -3.76 -3.50 7.69
N LEU A 300 -4.53 -3.06 6.71
CA LEU A 300 -4.63 -1.66 6.30
C LEU A 300 -5.61 -0.96 7.22
N ASP A 301 -5.13 0.03 7.97
CA ASP A 301 -5.95 0.82 8.89
C ASP A 301 -6.17 2.22 8.30
N THR A 302 -7.21 2.33 7.47
CA THR A 302 -7.60 3.60 6.85
C THR A 302 -8.57 4.34 7.77
N PRO A 303 -8.27 5.57 8.21
CA PRO A 303 -9.15 6.34 9.08
C PRO A 303 -10.58 6.44 8.52
N GLY A 304 -11.56 5.99 9.30
CA GLY A 304 -12.97 6.03 8.92
C GLY A 304 -13.45 4.84 8.06
N ALA A 305 -12.58 3.86 7.77
CA ALA A 305 -12.96 2.60 7.13
C ALA A 305 -12.70 1.41 8.06
N ALA A 306 -13.37 0.29 7.80
CA ALA A 306 -13.05 -0.96 8.49
C ALA A 306 -11.68 -1.47 8.01
N ALA A 307 -10.87 -1.97 8.93
CA ALA A 307 -9.56 -2.51 8.59
C ALA A 307 -9.69 -3.71 7.63
N THR A 308 -8.96 -3.67 6.52
CA THR A 308 -8.91 -4.73 5.51
C THR A 308 -7.54 -5.40 5.51
N ALA A 309 -7.44 -6.57 4.89
CA ALA A 309 -6.14 -7.22 4.72
C ALA A 309 -5.27 -6.41 3.76
N ASP A 310 -4.03 -6.15 4.14
CA ASP A 310 -3.04 -5.47 3.31
C ASP A 310 -2.10 -6.50 2.67
N TYR A 311 -2.45 -6.93 1.45
CA TYR A 311 -1.68 -7.93 0.72
C TYR A 311 -0.27 -7.44 0.37
N ASN A 312 -0.14 -6.15 -0.01
CA ASN A 312 1.13 -5.58 -0.43
C ASN A 312 2.11 -5.52 0.75
N SER A 313 1.70 -4.93 1.87
CA SER A 313 2.54 -4.90 3.07
C SER A 313 2.87 -6.31 3.56
N THR A 314 1.90 -7.24 3.52
CA THR A 314 2.15 -8.64 3.91
C THR A 314 3.22 -9.28 3.05
N ALA A 315 3.18 -9.08 1.73
CA ALA A 315 4.16 -9.62 0.81
C ALA A 315 5.56 -9.02 1.01
N TRP A 316 5.66 -7.69 1.15
CA TRP A 316 6.93 -7.03 1.49
C TRP A 316 7.51 -7.48 2.83
N ALA A 317 6.66 -7.73 3.83
CA ALA A 317 7.11 -8.27 5.12
C ALA A 317 7.67 -9.69 4.97
N VAL A 318 7.07 -10.56 4.14
CA VAL A 318 7.63 -11.88 3.83
C VAL A 318 9.00 -11.74 3.15
N LEU A 319 9.12 -10.88 2.15
CA LEU A 319 10.38 -10.61 1.45
C LEU A 319 11.47 -10.13 2.42
N GLY A 320 11.16 -9.16 3.28
CA GLY A 320 12.08 -8.62 4.28
C GLY A 320 12.47 -9.64 5.36
N LEU A 321 11.52 -10.43 5.87
CA LEU A 321 11.80 -11.47 6.87
C LEU A 321 12.73 -12.55 6.30
N VAL A 322 12.48 -13.01 5.07
CA VAL A 322 13.38 -13.94 4.38
C VAL A 322 14.76 -13.31 4.19
N ALA A 323 14.83 -12.05 3.72
CA ALA A 323 16.09 -11.34 3.53
C ALA A 323 16.91 -11.20 4.82
N THR A 324 16.24 -11.05 5.97
CA THR A 324 16.87 -10.94 7.29
C THR A 324 17.31 -12.30 7.86
N GLY A 325 16.98 -13.39 7.18
CA GLY A 325 17.30 -14.76 7.58
C GLY A 325 16.23 -15.44 8.46
N HIS A 326 15.00 -14.93 8.47
CA HIS A 326 13.88 -15.41 9.29
C HIS A 326 12.74 -16.02 8.46
N PRO A 327 13.01 -17.04 7.61
CA PRO A 327 11.98 -17.63 6.75
C PRO A 327 10.90 -18.40 7.53
N ALA A 328 11.17 -18.83 8.77
CA ALA A 328 10.19 -19.54 9.60
C ALA A 328 9.05 -18.61 10.03
N GLU A 329 9.38 -17.37 10.40
CA GLU A 329 8.46 -16.31 10.78
C GLU A 329 7.66 -15.78 9.58
N ALA A 330 8.23 -15.90 8.37
CA ALA A 330 7.59 -15.50 7.13
C ALA A 330 6.59 -16.56 6.59
N ALA A 331 6.80 -17.85 6.93
CA ALA A 331 6.14 -18.97 6.27
C ALA A 331 4.61 -18.90 6.30
N SER A 332 4.00 -18.70 7.49
CA SER A 332 2.53 -18.66 7.59
C SER A 332 1.90 -17.47 6.85
N ALA A 333 2.62 -16.35 6.73
CA ALA A 333 2.16 -15.21 5.96
C ALA A 333 2.25 -15.47 4.45
N ALA A 334 3.30 -16.16 4.00
CA ALA A 334 3.43 -16.63 2.63
C ALA A 334 2.32 -17.63 2.26
N ASP A 335 2.00 -18.58 3.15
CA ASP A 335 0.89 -19.53 2.98
C ASP A 335 -0.47 -18.82 2.93
N TRP A 336 -0.65 -17.79 3.78
CA TRP A 336 -1.86 -16.98 3.75
C TRP A 336 -2.01 -16.24 2.41
N LEU A 337 -0.91 -15.65 1.89
CA LEU A 337 -0.89 -15.04 0.56
C LEU A 337 -1.19 -16.06 -0.54
N ALA A 338 -0.70 -17.30 -0.43
CA ALA A 338 -1.02 -18.38 -1.37
C ALA A 338 -2.53 -18.67 -1.40
N GLY A 339 -3.18 -18.74 -0.24
CA GLY A 339 -4.62 -19.00 -0.16
C GLY A 339 -5.51 -17.83 -0.57
N ASN A 340 -5.05 -16.58 -0.47
CA ASN A 340 -5.93 -15.39 -0.53
C ASN A 340 -5.52 -14.35 -1.60
N GLY A 341 -4.27 -14.37 -2.07
CA GLY A 341 -3.70 -13.33 -2.92
C GLY A 341 -4.19 -13.33 -4.38
N TYR A 342 -4.84 -14.40 -4.84
CA TYR A 342 -5.28 -14.49 -6.24
C TYR A 342 -6.23 -13.36 -6.63
N ALA A 343 -7.21 -13.01 -5.79
CA ALA A 343 -8.17 -11.97 -6.13
C ALA A 343 -7.49 -10.60 -6.28
N TRP A 344 -6.48 -10.33 -5.46
CA TRP A 344 -5.65 -9.13 -5.52
C TRP A 344 -4.83 -9.08 -6.82
N ALA A 345 -4.28 -10.21 -7.26
CA ALA A 345 -3.49 -10.32 -8.48
C ALA A 345 -4.33 -10.30 -9.78
N ALA A 346 -5.43 -11.05 -9.83
CA ALA A 346 -6.17 -11.27 -11.07
C ALA A 346 -7.18 -10.16 -11.41
N GLN A 347 -7.70 -9.44 -10.40
CA GLN A 347 -8.69 -8.34 -10.51
C GLN A 347 -9.90 -8.61 -11.43
N GLY A 348 -10.18 -9.87 -11.76
CA GLY A 348 -11.32 -10.30 -12.57
C GLY A 348 -11.38 -9.63 -13.95
N LYS A 349 -12.51 -9.00 -14.28
CA LYS A 349 -12.77 -8.39 -15.60
C LYS A 349 -11.87 -7.20 -15.91
N SER A 350 -11.26 -6.59 -14.89
CA SER A 350 -10.32 -5.48 -15.01
C SER A 350 -8.96 -5.94 -15.57
N GLY A 351 -8.71 -7.25 -15.61
CA GLY A 351 -7.44 -7.85 -16.05
C GLY A 351 -6.41 -7.87 -14.93
N THR A 352 -5.38 -8.71 -15.08
CA THR A 352 -4.28 -8.88 -14.12
C THR A 352 -3.67 -7.54 -13.68
N ASP A 353 -3.51 -7.37 -12.37
CA ASP A 353 -2.65 -6.35 -11.76
C ASP A 353 -1.19 -6.85 -11.80
N PRO A 354 -0.32 -6.26 -12.63
CA PRO A 354 1.04 -6.76 -12.80
C PRO A 354 1.90 -6.58 -11.56
N SER A 355 1.70 -5.48 -10.82
CA SER A 355 2.46 -5.18 -9.60
C SER A 355 2.15 -6.21 -8.52
N ALA A 356 0.86 -6.46 -8.28
CA ALA A 356 0.40 -7.45 -7.32
C ALA A 356 0.87 -8.85 -7.70
N THR A 357 0.68 -9.23 -8.97
CA THR A 357 1.06 -10.56 -9.46
C THR A 357 2.57 -10.78 -9.37
N ALA A 358 3.38 -9.81 -9.82
CA ALA A 358 4.83 -9.87 -9.73
C ALA A 358 5.30 -9.95 -8.27
N THR A 359 4.72 -9.13 -7.38
CA THR A 359 5.05 -9.16 -5.95
C THR A 359 4.75 -10.53 -5.33
N LEU A 360 3.65 -11.18 -5.70
CA LEU A 360 3.35 -12.55 -5.25
C LEU A 360 4.32 -13.58 -5.83
N VAL A 361 4.76 -13.46 -7.09
CA VAL A 361 5.79 -14.35 -7.67
C VAL A 361 7.11 -14.23 -6.91
N LEU A 362 7.58 -13.00 -6.67
CA LEU A 362 8.79 -12.72 -5.89
C LEU A 362 8.67 -13.30 -4.47
N THR A 363 7.52 -13.12 -3.84
CA THR A 363 7.22 -13.63 -2.49
C THR A 363 7.21 -15.15 -2.46
N ALA A 364 6.57 -15.80 -3.43
CA ALA A 364 6.54 -17.24 -3.54
C ALA A 364 7.97 -17.82 -3.62
N ARG A 365 8.82 -17.24 -4.47
CA ARG A 365 10.21 -17.68 -4.58
C ARG A 365 11.03 -17.45 -3.32
N ALA A 366 10.92 -16.29 -2.69
CA ALA A 366 11.60 -16.01 -1.42
C ALA A 366 11.18 -17.00 -0.32
N ALA A 367 9.88 -17.31 -0.23
CA ALA A 367 9.32 -18.26 0.71
C ALA A 367 9.47 -19.74 0.31
N LYS A 368 10.13 -20.02 -0.83
CA LYS A 368 10.29 -21.37 -1.42
C LYS A 368 8.95 -22.08 -1.71
N LEU A 369 7.90 -21.31 -1.98
CA LEU A 369 6.64 -21.78 -2.56
C LEU A 369 6.74 -21.82 -4.09
N ASP A 370 5.85 -22.56 -4.73
CA ASP A 370 5.82 -22.68 -6.19
C ASP A 370 4.94 -21.57 -6.81
N PRO A 371 5.52 -20.57 -7.54
CA PRO A 371 4.73 -19.55 -8.21
C PRO A 371 3.93 -20.09 -9.41
N TYR A 372 4.22 -21.29 -9.89
CA TYR A 372 3.43 -21.97 -10.92
C TYR A 372 2.19 -22.68 -10.33
N ASN A 373 2.12 -22.82 -9.02
CA ASN A 373 0.99 -23.38 -8.28
C ASN A 373 0.85 -22.72 -6.90
N PHE A 374 0.59 -21.41 -6.91
CA PHE A 374 0.46 -20.61 -5.72
C PHE A 374 -1.00 -20.63 -5.24
N GLY A 375 -1.31 -21.56 -4.34
CA GLY A 375 -2.69 -21.81 -3.90
C GLY A 375 -3.61 -22.31 -5.02
N GLY A 376 -3.06 -22.99 -6.04
CA GLY A 376 -3.81 -23.44 -7.22
C GLY A 376 -3.73 -22.51 -8.42
N ALA A 377 -3.10 -21.34 -8.30
CA ALA A 377 -2.95 -20.39 -9.39
C ALA A 377 -1.51 -20.36 -9.97
N ASN A 378 -1.40 -20.36 -11.29
CA ASN A 378 -0.15 -20.14 -12.01
C ASN A 378 0.10 -18.63 -12.17
N LEU A 379 0.77 -18.03 -11.19
CA LEU A 379 1.04 -16.59 -11.18
C LEU A 379 2.02 -16.16 -12.27
N VAL A 380 2.97 -17.04 -12.63
CA VAL A 380 3.94 -16.75 -13.68
C VAL A 380 3.25 -16.61 -15.03
N GLN A 381 2.32 -17.53 -15.35
CA GLN A 381 1.52 -17.43 -16.56
C GLN A 381 0.57 -16.23 -16.51
N LEU A 382 -0.07 -15.98 -15.36
CA LEU A 382 -0.97 -14.84 -15.17
C LEU A 382 -0.25 -13.50 -15.45
N LEU A 383 1.00 -13.37 -15.00
CA LEU A 383 1.84 -12.21 -15.25
C LEU A 383 2.27 -12.13 -16.72
N ALA A 384 2.73 -13.24 -17.30
CA ALA A 384 3.15 -13.30 -18.71
C ALA A 384 2.01 -12.92 -19.67
N ASP A 385 0.79 -13.37 -19.39
CA ASP A 385 -0.41 -13.06 -20.19
C ASP A 385 -0.89 -11.62 -20.03
N SER A 386 -0.41 -10.89 -19.00
CA SER A 386 -0.81 -9.51 -18.76
C SER A 386 -0.07 -8.49 -19.64
N GLY A 387 0.95 -8.92 -20.40
CA GLY A 387 1.78 -8.02 -21.21
C GLY A 387 2.18 -8.59 -22.57
N PRO A 388 3.25 -8.06 -23.17
CA PRO A 388 3.72 -8.49 -24.48
C PRO A 388 4.17 -9.95 -24.46
N LYS A 389 3.96 -10.66 -25.58
CA LYS A 389 4.37 -12.06 -25.70
C LYS A 389 5.88 -12.21 -25.45
N PRO A 390 6.32 -13.00 -24.45
CA PRO A 390 7.73 -13.18 -24.15
C PRO A 390 8.47 -13.95 -25.26
N LYS A 391 9.79 -13.78 -25.33
CA LYS A 391 10.68 -14.53 -26.24
C LYS A 391 10.77 -15.99 -25.82
N VAL A 392 10.97 -16.21 -24.53
CA VAL A 392 10.93 -17.52 -23.88
C VAL A 392 9.81 -17.47 -22.88
N GLY A 393 8.76 -18.26 -23.11
CA GLY A 393 7.60 -18.31 -22.24
C GLY A 393 7.84 -19.12 -20.95
N PRO A 394 6.86 -19.11 -20.03
CA PRO A 394 6.90 -19.93 -18.84
C PRO A 394 7.03 -21.43 -19.19
N VAL A 395 7.91 -22.16 -18.48
CA VAL A 395 8.24 -23.58 -18.76
C VAL A 395 7.64 -24.56 -17.75
N GLY A 396 6.97 -24.06 -16.71
CA GLY A 396 6.37 -24.83 -15.63
C GLY A 396 4.88 -24.58 -15.47
N GLY A 397 4.22 -25.47 -14.73
CA GLY A 397 2.79 -25.38 -14.42
C GLY A 397 1.87 -25.64 -15.62
N ASP A 398 0.57 -25.74 -15.34
CA ASP A 398 -0.46 -25.72 -16.38
C ASP A 398 -0.68 -24.27 -16.82
N PRO A 399 -0.49 -23.92 -18.11
CA PRO A 399 -0.79 -22.58 -18.61
C PRO A 399 -2.26 -22.17 -18.44
N GLN A 400 -3.16 -23.14 -18.29
CA GLN A 400 -4.59 -22.90 -18.05
C GLN A 400 -4.94 -22.76 -16.56
N ALA A 401 -3.97 -22.99 -15.65
CA ALA A 401 -4.14 -22.85 -14.21
C ALA A 401 -4.03 -21.39 -13.73
N THR A 402 -4.29 -20.40 -14.58
CA THR A 402 -4.47 -18.99 -14.18
C THR A 402 -5.83 -18.72 -13.53
N ARG A 403 -6.56 -19.76 -13.12
CA ARG A 403 -7.89 -19.69 -12.52
C ARG A 403 -7.80 -19.47 -11.02
N ALA A 404 -8.90 -19.05 -10.41
CA ALA A 404 -8.95 -18.84 -8.96
C ALA A 404 -8.58 -20.12 -8.18
N PRO A 405 -7.95 -20.00 -7.00
CA PRO A 405 -7.74 -21.10 -6.06
C PRO A 405 -8.99 -21.97 -5.93
N GLY A 406 -8.82 -23.30 -6.05
CA GLY A 406 -9.93 -24.26 -5.95
C GLY A 406 -10.81 -24.41 -7.22
N SER A 407 -10.52 -23.70 -8.31
CA SER A 407 -11.23 -23.86 -9.60
C SER A 407 -10.90 -25.16 -10.35
N ALA A 408 -10.02 -26.00 -9.78
CA ALA A 408 -9.58 -27.28 -10.33
C ALA A 408 -9.86 -28.42 -9.35
N ILE A 409 -11.12 -28.61 -8.95
CA ILE A 409 -11.64 -29.89 -8.43
C ILE A 409 -13.07 -30.06 -8.95
N THR A 410 -13.19 -30.34 -10.26
CA THR A 410 -14.37 -31.01 -10.82
C THR A 410 -13.92 -32.23 -11.61
N GLU A 411 -13.15 -33.08 -10.95
CA GLU A 411 -13.21 -34.53 -11.16
C GLU A 411 -13.57 -35.09 -9.78
N PRO A 412 -14.69 -35.83 -9.65
CA PRO A 412 -15.16 -36.30 -8.36
C PRO A 412 -14.33 -37.49 -7.89
N ASP A 413 -13.30 -37.23 -7.08
CA ASP A 413 -12.75 -38.28 -6.21
C ASP A 413 -13.61 -38.37 -4.95
N GLU A 414 -14.45 -39.41 -4.89
CA GLU A 414 -15.06 -39.89 -3.67
C GLU A 414 -13.93 -40.26 -2.70
N ASN A 415 -13.57 -39.36 -1.76
CA ASN A 415 -12.95 -39.62 -0.43
C ASN A 415 -12.25 -38.39 0.19
N SER A 416 -12.63 -37.15 -0.14
CA SER A 416 -12.20 -35.97 0.63
C SER A 416 -13.40 -35.26 1.27
N GLY A 417 -13.34 -35.09 2.60
CA GLY A 417 -14.46 -34.76 3.47
C GLY A 417 -15.01 -33.34 3.41
N PHE A 418 -14.97 -32.66 2.26
CA PHE A 418 -15.64 -31.37 2.06
C PHE A 418 -16.25 -31.30 0.66
N SER A 419 -17.50 -31.75 0.52
CA SER A 419 -18.23 -31.71 -0.76
C SER A 419 -18.82 -30.32 -1.03
N ALA A 420 -18.84 -29.93 -2.31
CA ALA A 420 -19.42 -28.67 -2.81
C ALA A 420 -20.90 -28.45 -2.40
N GLY A 421 -21.61 -29.50 -2.02
CA GLY A 421 -22.95 -29.41 -1.46
C GLY A 421 -23.02 -28.59 -0.16
N TRP A 422 -21.94 -28.57 0.63
CA TRP A 422 -21.89 -27.80 1.89
C TRP A 422 -21.86 -26.30 1.64
N LEU A 423 -21.12 -25.83 0.62
CA LEU A 423 -21.03 -24.41 0.27
C LEU A 423 -22.33 -23.89 -0.35
N ILE A 424 -22.99 -24.71 -1.18
CA ILE A 424 -24.30 -24.37 -1.76
C ILE A 424 -25.38 -24.32 -0.67
N ALA A 425 -25.36 -25.25 0.28
CA ALA A 425 -26.30 -25.25 1.40
C ALA A 425 -26.14 -24.03 2.32
N VAL A 426 -24.91 -23.63 2.64
CA VAL A 426 -24.64 -22.43 3.45
C VAL A 426 -25.05 -21.16 2.70
N GLY A 427 -24.72 -21.05 1.41
CA GLY A 427 -25.11 -19.90 0.58
C GLY A 427 -26.63 -19.72 0.48
N LEU A 428 -27.38 -20.83 0.35
CA LEU A 428 -28.85 -20.80 0.33
C LEU A 428 -29.45 -20.42 1.69
N LEU A 429 -28.90 -20.91 2.80
CA LEU A 429 -29.37 -20.56 4.14
C LEU A 429 -29.13 -19.08 4.48
N VAL A 430 -27.98 -18.53 4.08
CA VAL A 430 -27.67 -17.10 4.25
C VAL A 430 -28.56 -16.23 3.36
N GLY A 431 -28.80 -16.65 2.11
CA GLY A 431 -29.70 -15.93 1.19
C GLY A 431 -31.16 -15.88 1.66
N ILE A 432 -31.67 -16.99 2.22
CA ILE A 432 -33.02 -17.03 2.80
C ILE A 432 -33.12 -16.15 4.05
N GLY A 433 -32.11 -16.18 4.92
CA GLY A 433 -32.04 -15.32 6.11
C GLY A 433 -32.04 -13.83 5.77
N ALA A 434 -31.22 -13.41 4.80
CA ALA A 434 -31.14 -12.03 4.34
C ALA A 434 -32.44 -11.56 3.67
N GLY A 435 -33.08 -12.42 2.87
CA GLY A 435 -34.37 -12.12 2.24
C GLY A 435 -35.51 -11.91 3.25
N ILE A 436 -35.55 -12.71 4.31
CA ILE A 436 -36.53 -12.56 5.40
C ILE A 436 -36.30 -11.27 6.18
N LEU A 437 -35.05 -10.94 6.51
CA LEU A 437 -34.69 -9.71 7.23
C LEU A 437 -35.03 -8.45 6.42
N LEU A 438 -34.75 -8.43 5.12
CA LEU A 438 -35.09 -7.31 4.23
C LEU A 438 -36.61 -7.14 4.07
N SER A 439 -37.36 -8.24 3.99
CA SER A 439 -38.83 -8.23 3.91
C SER A 439 -39.48 -7.67 5.19
N LEU A 440 -38.99 -8.08 6.35
CA LEU A 440 -39.50 -7.61 7.65
C LEU A 440 -39.17 -6.12 7.88
N ASN A 441 -37.98 -5.68 7.48
CA ASN A 441 -37.58 -4.28 7.61
C ASN A 441 -38.41 -3.35 6.70
N ARG A 442 -38.71 -3.81 5.47
CA ARG A 442 -39.59 -3.08 4.54
C ARG A 442 -41.03 -2.97 5.06
N ARG A 443 -41.56 -4.02 5.70
CA ARG A 443 -42.90 -3.98 6.33
C ARG A 443 -42.95 -3.01 7.52
N ARG A 444 -41.92 -2.98 8.37
CA ARG A 444 -41.81 -2.01 9.48
C ARG A 444 -41.77 -0.57 8.99
N ASN A 445 -41.00 -0.28 7.94
CA ASN A 445 -40.89 1.06 7.39
C ASN A 445 -42.20 1.53 6.74
N ASN A 446 -42.93 0.64 6.08
CA ASN A 446 -44.22 0.97 5.49
C ASN A 446 -45.32 1.19 6.55
N ALA A 447 -45.28 0.46 7.67
CA ALA A 447 -46.21 0.66 8.79
C ALA A 447 -45.94 2.00 9.52
N ALA A 448 -44.68 2.39 9.67
CA ALA A 448 -44.30 3.68 10.25
C ALA A 448 -44.74 4.87 9.37
N ALA A 449 -44.59 4.74 8.04
CA ALA A 449 -45.04 5.76 7.10
C ALA A 449 -46.58 5.93 7.05
N ALA A 450 -47.33 4.83 7.24
CA ALA A 450 -48.79 4.87 7.32
C ALA A 450 -49.28 5.53 8.63
N ALA A 451 -48.56 5.37 9.74
CA ALA A 451 -48.90 6.00 11.01
C ALA A 451 -48.64 7.53 11.00
N SER A 452 -47.60 8.00 10.31
CA SER A 452 -47.32 9.44 10.17
C SER A 452 -48.27 10.18 9.24
N ALA A 453 -48.91 9.47 8.30
CA ALA A 453 -49.88 10.06 7.38
C ALA A 453 -51.30 10.20 7.99
N ALA A 454 -51.59 9.52 9.11
CA ALA A 454 -52.88 9.55 9.76
C ALA A 454 -53.04 10.66 10.83
N SER A 455 -51.97 11.40 11.15
CA SER A 455 -51.94 12.38 12.25
C SER A 455 -51.82 13.85 11.81
N GLY A 456 -52.16 14.19 10.57
CA GLY A 456 -52.04 15.55 10.07
C GLY A 456 -53.25 16.01 9.27
N ASP A 457 -54.31 16.44 9.95
CA ASP A 457 -55.30 17.40 9.42
C ASP A 457 -56.28 17.88 10.52
N ALA A 458 -56.17 19.15 10.95
CA ALA A 458 -57.28 20.13 10.97
C ALA A 458 -56.96 21.42 11.80
N PRO A 459 -57.45 22.62 11.39
CA PRO A 459 -57.03 23.93 11.93
C PRO A 459 -58.09 24.75 12.71
N THR A 460 -57.58 25.66 13.56
CA THR A 460 -58.04 27.00 14.01
C THR A 460 -59.46 27.28 14.56
N GLY A 461 -59.50 27.96 15.73
CA GLY A 461 -60.32 29.18 15.93
C GLY A 461 -61.11 29.30 17.25
N GLY A 462 -60.93 30.42 17.98
CA GLY A 462 -61.89 30.89 19.00
C GLY A 462 -61.28 31.65 20.18
N ALA A 463 -61.64 32.93 20.33
CA ALA A 463 -61.10 33.87 21.33
C ALA A 463 -62.05 34.13 22.53
N SER A 464 -61.44 34.58 23.62
CA SER A 464 -61.86 35.66 24.54
C SER A 464 -62.16 35.32 26.03
N THR A 465 -61.63 36.24 26.85
CA THR A 465 -61.98 36.73 28.22
C THR A 465 -61.60 35.96 29.51
N GLY A 466 -60.71 36.59 30.29
CA GLY A 466 -61.04 37.08 31.64
C GLY A 466 -60.42 36.39 32.87
N GLY A 467 -59.62 37.14 33.64
CA GLY A 467 -59.75 37.18 35.12
C GLY A 467 -58.73 36.43 36.01
N ALA A 468 -57.78 37.20 36.55
CA ALA A 468 -57.33 37.31 37.96
C ALA A 468 -56.95 36.08 38.84
N SER A 469 -55.76 36.24 39.48
CA SER A 469 -55.28 35.78 40.81
C SER A 469 -55.26 34.27 41.10
N SER A 470 -54.37 33.65 41.88
CA SER A 470 -53.35 34.03 42.86
C SER A 470 -52.70 32.72 43.33
N ASP A 471 -51.45 32.80 43.84
CA ASP A 471 -50.80 31.83 44.75
C ASP A 471 -50.52 30.42 44.18
N GLU A 472 -49.48 29.66 44.51
CA GLU A 472 -48.57 29.64 45.64
C GLU A 472 -47.34 28.80 45.22
N LYS A 473 -46.14 29.21 45.63
CA LYS A 473 -44.93 28.38 45.71
C LYS A 473 -44.91 27.80 47.14
N PRO A 474 -44.46 26.56 47.39
CA PRO A 474 -43.05 26.34 47.77
C PRO A 474 -42.46 25.07 47.09
N GLU A 475 -41.19 24.99 46.69
CA GLU A 475 -39.94 25.00 47.48
C GLU A 475 -39.52 23.59 47.96
N GLN A 476 -38.35 23.15 47.45
CA GLN A 476 -37.27 22.38 48.12
C GLN A 476 -37.59 20.98 48.66
N ASP A 477 -36.66 20.07 48.89
CA ASP A 477 -35.21 19.89 48.72
C ASP A 477 -35.05 18.35 48.92
N ARG A 478 -34.04 17.65 48.39
CA ARG A 478 -32.62 17.82 48.66
C ARG A 478 -31.83 16.84 47.79
#